data_AF-A0A932E7M9-F1
#
_entry.id   AF-A0A932E7M9-F1
#
_cell.length_a   1.000
_cell.length_b   1.000
_cell.length_c   1.000
_cell.angle_alpha   90.00
_cell.angle_beta   90.00
_cell.angle_gamma   90.00
#
_symmetry.space_group_name_H-M   'P 1'
#
loop_
_entity.id
_entity.type
_entity.pdbx_description
1 polymer ?
#
loop_
_entity_poly.entity_id
_entity_poly.type
_entity_poly.pdbx_seq_one_letter_code
_entity_poly.pdbx_strand_id
1 'polypeptide(L)'
;MHRIPKSIDLTPLLGLEVMQIAISQNEVIFRLHPEGEIRLEGAWILKRGDKTVIDRSMEHAKRDAWCVHEILGNKITRCVVRDERHLEVHFADAVLEIEDDSDYYETFAIEHSALKLYV
;
A
#
# COMPACT_ATOMS: atom_id res chain seq x y z
N MET A 1 3.40 -13.92 9.89
CA MET A 1 4.47 -13.22 10.61
C MET A 1 3.80 -12.14 11.46
N HIS A 2 4.27 -10.91 11.57
CA HIS A 2 3.59 -9.88 12.37
C HIS A 2 2.17 -9.59 11.83
N ARG A 3 1.24 -9.19 12.70
CA ARG A 3 -0.14 -8.83 12.29
C ARG A 3 -0.34 -7.34 12.47
N ILE A 4 -1.31 -6.76 11.77
CA ILE A 4 -1.66 -5.35 11.93
C ILE A 4 -2.23 -5.12 13.33
N PRO A 5 -1.60 -4.30 14.19
CA PRO A 5 -2.12 -4.00 15.51
C PRO A 5 -3.44 -3.23 15.41
N LYS A 6 -4.49 -3.65 16.12
CA LYS A 6 -5.79 -2.94 16.12
C LYS A 6 -5.71 -1.48 16.57
N SER A 7 -4.70 -1.15 17.37
CA SER A 7 -4.48 0.19 17.93
C SER A 7 -3.40 0.98 17.18
N ILE A 8 -2.98 0.55 15.99
CA ILE A 8 -1.97 1.27 15.20
C ILE A 8 -2.51 2.65 14.81
N ASP A 9 -1.72 3.70 15.07
CA ASP A 9 -2.05 5.05 14.63
C ASP A 9 -1.49 5.31 13.24
N LEU A 10 -2.37 5.39 12.24
CA LEU A 10 -2.02 5.68 10.84
C LEU A 10 -2.21 7.16 10.49
N THR A 11 -2.57 8.00 11.45
CA THR A 11 -2.72 9.46 11.26
C THR A 11 -1.48 10.11 10.63
N PRO A 12 -0.24 9.70 10.95
CA PRO A 12 0.95 10.28 10.31
C PRO A 12 0.99 10.16 8.78
N LEU A 13 0.24 9.22 8.19
CA LEU A 13 0.19 9.05 6.74
C LEU A 13 -0.78 10.00 6.04
N LEU A 14 -1.71 10.60 6.77
CA LEU A 14 -2.78 11.39 6.17
C LEU A 14 -2.23 12.69 5.58
N GLY A 15 -2.62 12.97 4.34
CA GLY A 15 -2.18 14.13 3.58
C GLY A 15 -0.82 13.94 2.87
N LEU A 16 -0.10 12.85 3.15
CA LEU A 16 1.13 12.50 2.42
C LEU A 16 0.81 12.19 0.96
N GLU A 17 1.66 12.65 0.07
CA GLU A 17 1.49 12.51 -1.39
C GLU A 17 2.40 11.44 -1.96
N VAL A 18 1.89 10.60 -2.86
CA VAL A 18 2.71 9.62 -3.59
C VAL A 18 3.54 10.34 -4.65
N MET A 19 4.81 10.61 -4.33
CA MET A 19 5.75 11.33 -5.18
C MET A 19 6.50 10.42 -6.16
N GLN A 20 6.70 9.15 -5.79
CA GLN A 20 7.45 8.19 -6.61
C GLN A 20 6.88 6.79 -6.42
N ILE A 21 6.98 5.96 -7.46
CA ILE A 21 6.79 4.52 -7.35
C ILE A 21 8.06 3.83 -7.86
N ALA A 22 8.65 2.97 -7.04
CA ALA A 22 9.73 2.08 -7.43
C ALA A 22 9.19 0.65 -7.58
N ILE A 23 9.60 -0.02 -8.64
CA ILE A 23 9.19 -1.39 -8.95
C ILE A 23 10.46 -2.23 -9.00
N SER A 24 10.55 -3.22 -8.11
CA SER A 24 11.63 -4.20 -8.06
C SER A 24 11.09 -5.58 -8.48
N GLN A 25 11.92 -6.63 -8.34
CA GLN A 25 11.53 -8.00 -8.69
C GLN A 25 10.41 -8.57 -7.82
N ASN A 26 10.34 -8.18 -6.55
CA ASN A 26 9.41 -8.77 -5.58
C ASN A 26 8.63 -7.71 -4.79
N GLU A 27 8.84 -6.42 -5.10
CA GLU A 27 8.24 -5.35 -4.32
C GLU A 27 7.82 -4.17 -5.19
N VAL A 28 6.80 -3.47 -4.71
CA VAL A 28 6.42 -2.14 -5.16
C VAL A 28 6.54 -1.19 -3.98
N ILE A 29 7.28 -0.09 -4.14
CA ILE A 29 7.50 0.90 -3.08
C ILE A 29 6.88 2.23 -3.49
N PHE A 30 6.01 2.76 -2.64
CA PHE A 30 5.43 4.09 -2.76
C PHE A 30 6.23 5.10 -1.95
N ARG A 31 6.91 5.98 -2.68
CA ARG A 31 7.53 7.26 -2.29
C ARG A 31 6.57 8.27 -1.70
N LEU A 32 6.53 8.53 -0.39
CA LEU A 32 5.66 9.58 0.16
C LEU A 32 6.41 10.89 0.46
N HIS A 33 5.75 12.02 0.18
CA HIS A 33 6.23 13.37 0.50
C HIS A 33 5.38 14.01 1.62
N PRO A 34 5.98 14.74 2.60
CA PRO A 34 7.40 15.07 2.73
C PRO A 34 8.33 13.93 3.14
N GLU A 35 7.82 12.92 3.83
CA GLU A 35 8.59 11.75 4.23
C GLU A 35 7.69 10.53 4.35
N GLY A 36 8.28 9.35 4.19
CA GLY A 36 7.64 8.06 4.40
C GLY A 36 7.64 7.16 3.16
N GLU A 37 7.38 5.88 3.38
CA GLU A 37 7.19 4.89 2.33
C GLU A 37 6.18 3.81 2.72
N ILE A 38 5.53 3.25 1.71
CA ILE A 38 4.76 2.00 1.81
C ILE A 38 5.41 1.01 0.85
N ARG A 39 5.84 -0.14 1.35
CA ARG A 39 6.42 -1.24 0.57
C ARG A 39 5.45 -2.40 0.55
N LEU A 40 5.20 -2.94 -0.63
CA LEU A 40 4.29 -4.05 -0.88
C LEU A 40 5.06 -5.23 -1.46
N GLU A 41 5.05 -6.36 -0.77
CA GLU A 41 5.72 -7.61 -1.19
C GLU A 41 4.70 -8.74 -1.47
N GLY A 42 3.60 -8.79 -0.70
CA GLY A 42 2.54 -9.80 -0.84
C GLY A 42 1.31 -9.32 -1.61
N ALA A 43 0.13 -9.74 -1.16
CA ALA A 43 -1.12 -9.48 -1.86
C ALA A 43 -1.58 -8.01 -1.74
N TRP A 44 -1.85 -7.39 -2.89
CA TRP A 44 -2.44 -6.06 -2.95
C TRP A 44 -3.31 -5.86 -4.19
N ILE A 45 -4.30 -4.97 -4.10
CA ILE A 45 -5.16 -4.57 -5.20
C ILE A 45 -5.36 -3.06 -5.14
N LEU A 46 -5.13 -2.38 -6.24
CA LEU A 46 -5.44 -0.97 -6.43
C LEU A 46 -6.73 -0.85 -7.25
N LYS A 47 -7.73 -0.13 -6.74
CA LYS A 47 -9.04 0.07 -7.38
C LYS A 47 -9.36 1.55 -7.51
N ARG A 48 -10.11 1.93 -8.55
CA ARG A 48 -10.80 3.24 -8.59
C ARG A 48 -11.95 3.27 -7.59
N GLY A 49 -12.48 4.46 -7.32
CA GLY A 49 -13.68 4.65 -6.46
C GLY A 49 -14.93 3.90 -6.95
N ASP A 50 -15.03 3.59 -8.24
CA ASP A 50 -16.09 2.76 -8.83
C ASP A 50 -15.86 1.23 -8.68
N LYS A 51 -14.80 0.84 -7.96
CA LYS A 51 -14.31 -0.54 -7.75
C LYS A 51 -13.67 -1.21 -8.96
N THR A 52 -13.47 -0.50 -10.06
CA THR A 52 -12.68 -1.00 -11.19
C THR A 52 -11.25 -1.23 -10.74
N VAL A 53 -10.71 -2.43 -10.99
CA VAL A 53 -9.30 -2.74 -10.67
C VAL A 53 -8.39 -1.96 -11.63
N ILE A 54 -7.52 -1.13 -11.06
CA ILE A 54 -6.45 -0.42 -11.77
C ILE A 54 -5.25 -1.35 -11.92
N ASP A 55 -4.79 -1.93 -10.81
CA ASP A 55 -3.62 -2.80 -10.76
C ASP A 55 -3.72 -3.76 -9.56
N ARG A 56 -2.89 -4.80 -9.51
CA ARG A 56 -2.82 -5.76 -8.41
C ARG A 56 -1.50 -6.51 -8.37
N SER A 57 -1.23 -7.19 -7.26
CA SER A 57 -0.16 -8.18 -7.17
C SER A 57 -0.37 -9.30 -8.21
N MET A 58 0.69 -9.62 -8.95
CA MET A 58 0.74 -10.74 -9.90
C MET A 58 2.19 -11.01 -10.29
N GLU A 59 2.46 -12.23 -10.77
CA GLU A 59 3.77 -12.59 -11.32
C GLU A 59 4.16 -11.67 -12.48
N HIS A 60 5.40 -11.19 -12.49
CA HIS A 60 5.93 -10.32 -13.56
C HIS A 60 5.76 -10.91 -14.96
N ALA A 61 5.94 -12.23 -15.12
CA ALA A 61 5.80 -12.90 -16.41
C ALA A 61 4.36 -12.90 -16.96
N LYS A 62 3.37 -12.72 -16.08
CA LYS A 62 1.94 -12.67 -16.44
C LYS A 62 1.44 -11.22 -16.59
N ARG A 63 2.30 -10.23 -16.34
CA ARG A 63 1.93 -8.82 -16.31
C ARG A 63 2.15 -8.16 -17.67
N ASP A 64 1.07 -7.68 -18.27
CA ASP A 64 1.13 -6.91 -19.53
C ASP A 64 1.68 -5.50 -19.31
N ALA A 65 1.23 -4.84 -18.23
CA ALA A 65 1.63 -3.47 -17.90
C ALA A 65 1.54 -3.20 -16.38
N TRP A 66 2.23 -2.14 -15.96
CA TRP A 66 2.09 -1.55 -14.63
C TRP A 66 1.18 -0.33 -14.70
N CYS A 67 0.06 -0.38 -14.01
CA CYS A 67 -0.93 0.71 -13.93
C CYS A 67 -0.94 1.39 -12.55
N VAL A 68 -0.16 0.87 -11.60
CA VAL A 68 -0.01 1.43 -10.25
C VAL A 68 0.42 2.92 -10.25
N HIS A 69 1.02 3.42 -11.33
CA HIS A 69 1.39 4.82 -11.49
C HIS A 69 0.20 5.80 -11.51
N GLU A 70 -1.04 5.34 -11.69
CA GLU A 70 -2.23 6.20 -11.68
C GLU A 70 -2.47 6.94 -10.34
N ILE A 71 -1.80 6.54 -9.25
CA ILE A 71 -1.88 7.24 -7.96
C ILE A 71 -0.75 8.25 -7.73
N LEU A 72 0.18 8.44 -8.67
CA LEU A 72 1.22 9.46 -8.55
C LEU A 72 0.59 10.86 -8.42
N GLY A 73 1.07 11.65 -7.46
CA GLY A 73 0.54 12.96 -7.12
C GLY A 73 -0.72 12.94 -6.25
N ASN A 74 -1.28 11.76 -5.96
CA ASN A 74 -2.44 11.65 -5.08
C ASN A 74 -2.03 11.62 -3.61
N LYS A 75 -2.85 12.25 -2.77
CA LYS A 75 -2.69 12.25 -1.32
C LYS A 75 -3.47 11.13 -0.67
N ILE A 76 -2.91 10.58 0.41
CA ILE A 76 -3.63 9.68 1.30
C ILE A 76 -4.69 10.48 2.05
N THR A 77 -5.95 10.14 1.86
CA THR A 77 -7.10 10.82 2.48
C THR A 77 -7.60 10.07 3.71
N ARG A 78 -7.39 8.76 3.77
CA ARG A 78 -7.85 7.90 4.87
C ARG A 78 -7.11 6.57 4.87
N CYS A 79 -6.88 6.01 6.05
CA CYS A 79 -6.44 4.63 6.23
C CYS A 79 -7.47 3.85 7.04
N VAL A 80 -7.72 2.58 6.72
CA VAL A 80 -8.68 1.72 7.41
C VAL A 80 -8.07 0.34 7.65
N VAL A 81 -7.83 0.01 8.92
CA VAL A 81 -7.53 -1.36 9.33
C VAL A 81 -8.85 -2.11 9.43
N ARG A 82 -9.09 -3.08 8.53
CA ARG A 82 -10.33 -3.88 8.52
C ARG A 82 -10.26 -5.00 9.55
N ASP A 83 -9.09 -5.64 9.63
CA ASP A 83 -8.76 -6.64 10.62
C ASP A 83 -7.23 -6.74 10.77
N GLU A 84 -6.75 -7.80 11.40
CA GLU A 84 -5.33 -7.99 11.70
C GLU A 84 -4.47 -8.35 10.47
N ARG A 85 -5.08 -8.49 9.28
CA ARG A 85 -4.42 -8.82 8.01
C ARG A 85 -4.74 -7.84 6.89
N HIS A 86 -5.83 -7.08 6.99
CA HIS A 86 -6.30 -6.22 5.92
C HIS A 86 -6.17 -4.72 6.25
N LEU A 87 -5.45 -4.01 5.39
CA LEU A 87 -5.31 -2.56 5.42
C LEU A 87 -5.82 -1.94 4.11
N GLU A 88 -6.63 -0.91 4.21
CA GLU A 88 -6.98 -0.05 3.09
C GLU A 88 -6.32 1.31 3.23
N VAL A 89 -5.66 1.77 2.16
CA VAL A 89 -5.14 3.12 2.01
C VAL A 89 -5.95 3.82 0.91
N HIS A 90 -6.68 4.85 1.31
CA HIS A 90 -7.56 5.60 0.42
C HIS A 90 -6.84 6.84 -0.08
N PHE A 91 -6.93 7.05 -1.38
CA PHE A 91 -6.52 8.26 -2.09
C PHE A 91 -7.78 9.05 -2.49
N ALA A 92 -7.64 10.14 -3.25
CA ALA A 92 -8.79 10.93 -3.70
C ALA A 92 -9.76 10.09 -4.56
N ASP A 93 -9.24 9.36 -5.55
CA ASP A 93 -10.05 8.62 -6.55
C ASP A 93 -9.75 7.11 -6.59
N ALA A 94 -8.91 6.62 -5.66
CA ALA A 94 -8.45 5.24 -5.65
C ALA A 94 -8.34 4.69 -4.23
N VAL A 95 -8.37 3.36 -4.11
CA VAL A 95 -8.15 2.62 -2.87
C VAL A 95 -7.14 1.51 -3.13
N LEU A 96 -6.08 1.49 -2.32
CA LEU A 96 -5.16 0.39 -2.23
C LEU A 96 -5.59 -0.52 -1.10
N GLU A 97 -5.94 -1.76 -1.43
CA GLU A 97 -6.20 -2.84 -0.48
C GLU A 97 -4.94 -3.70 -0.36
N ILE A 98 -4.49 -3.93 0.87
CA ILE A 98 -3.33 -4.76 1.19
C ILE A 98 -3.82 -5.89 2.09
N GLU A 99 -3.45 -7.12 1.76
CA GLU A 99 -3.80 -8.32 2.53
C GLU A 99 -2.52 -9.06 2.91
N ASP A 100 -2.34 -9.29 4.21
CA ASP A 100 -1.32 -10.22 4.72
C ASP A 100 -1.76 -11.68 4.48
N ASP A 101 -1.30 -12.22 3.36
CA ASP A 101 -1.58 -13.58 2.90
C ASP A 101 -0.51 -14.61 3.33
N SER A 102 0.49 -14.18 4.10
CA SER A 102 1.63 -15.01 4.49
C SER A 102 1.69 -15.27 5.99
N ASP A 103 1.89 -16.53 6.36
CA ASP A 103 2.18 -16.88 7.75
C ASP A 103 3.68 -16.74 8.08
N TYR A 104 4.55 -16.66 7.07
CA TYR A 104 6.01 -16.81 7.24
C TYR A 104 6.86 -15.66 6.70
N TYR A 105 6.30 -14.78 5.90
CA TYR A 105 7.01 -13.67 5.26
C TYR A 105 6.32 -12.35 5.53
N GLU A 106 7.07 -11.26 5.43
CA GLU A 106 6.56 -9.89 5.43
C GLU A 106 5.81 -9.70 4.12
N THR A 107 4.56 -9.26 4.21
CA THR A 107 3.68 -8.92 3.11
C THR A 107 3.78 -7.43 2.79
N PHE A 108 3.96 -6.58 3.80
CA PHE A 108 4.15 -5.15 3.58
C PHE A 108 4.87 -4.45 4.75
N ALA A 109 5.43 -3.29 4.43
CA ALA A 109 5.98 -2.39 5.43
C ALA A 109 5.50 -0.96 5.22
N ILE A 110 5.34 -0.22 6.30
CA ILE A 110 5.11 1.23 6.32
C ILE A 110 6.18 1.85 7.20
N GLU A 111 6.95 2.76 6.64
CA GLU A 111 7.95 3.51 7.38
C GLU A 111 7.70 5.01 7.26
N HIS A 112 7.70 5.68 8.40
CA HIS A 112 7.62 7.11 8.58
C HIS A 112 8.34 7.44 9.90
N SER A 113 8.80 8.69 10.10
CA SER A 113 9.52 9.08 11.31
C SER A 113 8.75 8.75 12.61
N ALA A 114 7.43 8.95 12.57
CA ALA A 114 6.49 8.72 13.67
C ALA A 114 5.75 7.36 13.63
N LEU A 115 5.91 6.55 12.58
CA LEU A 115 5.17 5.30 12.40
C LEU A 115 6.06 4.24 11.72
N LYS A 116 6.17 3.07 12.33
CA LYS A 116 6.80 1.89 11.72
C LYS A 116 5.89 0.69 11.88
N LEU A 117 5.57 0.05 10.78
CA LEU A 117 4.75 -1.15 10.73
C LEU A 117 5.39 -2.13 9.75
N TYR A 118 5.62 -3.36 10.21
CA TYR A 118 6.12 -4.47 9.40
C TYR A 118 5.16 -5.62 9.66
N VAL A 119 4.57 -6.17 8.60
CA VAL A 119 3.52 -7.20 8.63
C VAL A 119 3.96 -8.32 7.73
#